data_AF-A0A2G9XGE5-F1
#
_entry.id   AF-A0A2G9XGE5-F1
#
_cell.length_a   1.000
_cell.length_b   1.000
_cell.length_c   1.000
_cell.angle_alpha   90.00
_cell.angle_beta   90.00
_cell.angle_gamma   90.00
#
_symmetry.space_group_name_H-M   'P 1'
#
loop_
_entity.id
_entity.type
_entity.pdbx_description
1 polymer ?
#
loop_
_entity_poly.entity_id
_entity_poly.type
_entity_poly.pdbx_seq_one_letter_code
_entity_poly.pdbx_strand_id
1 'polypeptide(L)'
;MKRIQNFILWLFFIFFLGACTHTLPPPLDRTSPPVIVSPSEEKTVIEKTLSDSALFIEGIFYLGGPGRVTDYTKARSAFDVLLKMHPESKWRTLSEVLLRLIDEMQLCQAKNVSDRMLIEKADADRGKLREENEQLKKEVRLLDDKFQAEMTKLHQENEQLKKDIQLLKNLEIQLDKREKMLR
;
A
#
# COMPACT_ATOMS: atom_id res chain seq x y z
N MET A 1 15.94 22.08 -7.91
CA MET A 1 15.86 21.76 -6.46
C MET A 1 15.25 22.88 -5.61
N LYS A 2 15.63 24.17 -5.78
CA LYS A 2 15.08 25.29 -4.99
C LYS A 2 13.54 25.47 -5.04
N ARG A 3 12.90 25.15 -6.18
CA ARG A 3 11.43 25.26 -6.33
C ARG A 3 10.64 24.25 -5.48
N ILE A 4 11.19 23.05 -5.26
CA ILE A 4 10.53 21.99 -4.49
C ILE A 4 10.65 22.31 -2.99
N GLN A 5 11.80 22.85 -2.56
CA GLN A 5 12.02 23.28 -1.19
C GLN A 5 11.08 24.43 -0.77
N ASN A 6 10.83 25.39 -1.67
CA ASN A 6 9.88 26.48 -1.42
C ASN A 6 8.42 25.98 -1.35
N PHE A 7 8.08 24.94 -2.12
CA PHE A 7 6.74 24.36 -2.10
C PHE A 7 6.45 23.61 -0.79
N ILE A 8 7.45 22.89 -0.27
CA ILE A 8 7.35 22.18 1.01
C ILE A 8 7.24 23.17 2.18
N LEU A 9 8.04 24.25 2.17
CA LEU A 9 7.95 25.32 3.17
C LEU A 9 6.60 26.02 3.16
N TRP A 10 6.01 26.22 1.97
CA TRP A 10 4.68 26.81 1.84
C TRP A 10 3.57 25.90 2.38
N LEU A 11 3.66 24.58 2.12
CA LEU A 11 2.73 23.59 2.68
C LEU A 11 2.78 23.53 4.21
N PHE A 12 3.98 23.63 4.81
CA PHE A 12 4.12 23.69 6.27
C PHE A 12 3.50 24.98 6.84
N PHE A 13 3.64 26.12 6.16
CA PHE A 13 3.09 27.40 6.62
C PHE A 13 1.55 27.39 6.64
N ILE A 14 0.90 26.72 5.68
CA ILE A 14 -0.55 26.56 5.63
C ILE A 14 -1.05 25.65 6.76
N PHE A 15 -0.29 24.61 7.10
CA PHE A 15 -0.68 23.67 8.15
C PHE A 15 -0.65 24.31 9.56
N PHE A 16 0.22 25.29 9.79
CA PHE A 16 0.31 26.01 11.06
C PHE A 16 -0.75 27.12 11.24
N LEU A 17 -1.41 27.56 10.17
CA LEU A 17 -2.44 28.62 10.24
C LEU A 17 -3.86 28.09 10.51
N GLY A 18 -4.06 26.76 10.61
CA GLY A 18 -5.37 26.13 10.78
C GLY A 18 -5.76 25.73 12.21
N ALA A 19 -4.92 25.99 13.22
CA ALA A 19 -5.17 25.54 14.60
C ALA A 19 -5.62 26.70 15.51
N CYS A 20 -6.87 27.14 15.38
CA CYS A 20 -7.58 27.89 16.43
C CYS A 20 -9.08 27.92 16.11
N THR A 21 -9.87 27.13 16.84
CA THR A 21 -11.07 27.56 17.61
C THR A 21 -11.86 26.31 18.03
N HIS A 22 -11.70 25.87 19.28
CA HIS A 22 -12.76 25.13 19.96
C HIS A 22 -12.93 25.73 21.35
N THR A 23 -13.92 26.61 21.43
CA THR A 23 -14.46 27.23 22.63
C THR A 23 -15.36 26.22 23.34
N LEU A 24 -15.04 25.93 24.61
CA LEU A 24 -15.83 25.08 25.51
C LEU A 24 -16.73 25.99 26.38
N PRO A 25 -18.06 25.78 26.46
CA PRO A 25 -18.90 26.46 27.44
C PRO A 25 -18.96 25.70 28.79
N PRO A 26 -19.28 26.39 29.90
CA PRO A 26 -19.18 25.87 31.28
C PRO A 26 -20.40 25.05 31.73
N PRO A 27 -20.30 24.27 32.83
CA PRO A 27 -21.41 23.45 33.33
C PRO A 27 -22.43 24.29 34.11
N LEU A 28 -23.71 24.05 33.83
CA LEU A 28 -24.86 24.63 34.53
C LEU A 28 -25.19 23.82 35.78
N ASP A 29 -25.09 24.50 36.93
CA ASP A 29 -25.72 24.17 38.20
C ASP A 29 -27.25 24.23 38.08
N ARG A 30 -27.98 23.27 38.70
CA ARG A 30 -29.38 23.42 39.18
C ARG A 30 -29.89 22.19 39.95
N THR A 31 -29.85 22.30 41.28
CA THR A 31 -31.00 22.27 42.21
C THR A 31 -32.08 21.16 42.05
N SER A 32 -32.14 20.29 43.05
CA SER A 32 -33.26 19.42 43.51
C SER A 32 -34.57 20.20 43.75
N PRO A 33 -35.79 19.60 43.84
CA PRO A 33 -36.16 18.67 44.92
C PRO A 33 -37.18 17.55 44.55
N PRO A 34 -37.53 16.63 45.50
CA PRO A 34 -38.07 15.30 45.25
C PRO A 34 -39.59 15.24 45.39
N VAL A 35 -40.27 14.44 44.56
CA VAL A 35 -41.70 14.14 44.76
C VAL A 35 -42.03 12.72 44.32
N ILE A 36 -42.29 11.89 45.34
CA ILE A 36 -43.26 10.79 45.44
C ILE A 36 -42.97 9.49 44.68
N VAL A 37 -42.45 8.56 45.48
CA VAL A 37 -42.65 7.11 45.35
C VAL A 37 -44.14 6.79 45.55
N SER A 38 -44.74 6.10 44.60
CA SER A 38 -45.72 5.05 44.93
C SER A 38 -45.62 3.92 43.91
N PRO A 39 -45.43 2.67 44.38
CA PRO A 39 -45.21 1.52 43.52
C PRO A 39 -46.53 0.84 43.17
N SER A 40 -46.68 0.46 41.92
CA SER A 40 -47.68 -0.52 41.50
C SER A 40 -47.00 -1.46 40.53
N GLU A 41 -46.40 -2.50 41.10
CA GLU A 41 -46.07 -3.71 40.38
C GLU A 41 -47.36 -4.30 39.82
N GLU A 42 -47.48 -4.36 38.50
CA GLU A 42 -48.31 -5.38 37.88
C GLU A 42 -47.44 -6.18 36.93
N LYS A 43 -47.14 -7.39 37.39
CA LYS A 43 -46.53 -8.49 36.65
C LYS A 43 -47.15 -8.61 35.27
N THR A 44 -46.46 -8.12 34.27
CA THR A 44 -46.55 -8.66 32.91
C THR A 44 -45.36 -9.57 32.70
N VAL A 45 -45.57 -10.84 33.08
CA VAL A 45 -44.86 -11.98 32.48
C VAL A 45 -45.34 -12.05 31.03
N ILE A 46 -44.86 -11.12 30.22
CA ILE A 46 -44.89 -11.17 28.77
C ILE A 46 -43.47 -11.57 28.42
N GLU A 47 -43.29 -12.77 27.85
CA GLU A 47 -42.09 -13.11 27.09
C GLU A 47 -41.68 -11.85 26.34
N LYS A 48 -40.51 -11.32 26.64
CA LYS A 48 -40.06 -10.00 26.20
C LYS A 48 -39.88 -10.02 24.68
N THR A 49 -40.97 -9.98 23.93
CA THR A 49 -40.99 -9.82 22.49
C THR A 49 -40.40 -8.44 22.27
N LEU A 50 -39.11 -8.41 21.99
CA LEU A 50 -38.37 -7.20 21.70
C LEU A 50 -39.18 -6.38 20.69
N SER A 51 -39.52 -5.15 21.07
CA SER A 51 -40.23 -4.23 20.18
C SER A 51 -39.44 -4.11 18.87
N ASP A 52 -40.15 -4.11 17.75
CA ASP A 52 -39.58 -3.94 16.42
C ASP A 52 -38.63 -2.72 16.32
N SER A 53 -39.00 -1.61 16.97
CA SER A 53 -38.16 -0.41 17.07
C SER A 53 -36.88 -0.65 17.87
N ALA A 54 -36.91 -1.49 18.91
CA ALA A 54 -35.72 -1.80 19.70
C ALA A 54 -34.72 -2.62 18.89
N LEU A 55 -35.20 -3.62 18.15
CA LEU A 55 -34.36 -4.43 17.24
C LEU A 55 -33.76 -3.58 16.11
N PHE A 56 -34.53 -2.64 15.58
CA PHE A 56 -34.06 -1.74 14.53
C PHE A 56 -32.92 -0.84 15.05
N ILE A 57 -33.12 -0.20 16.20
CA ILE A 57 -32.11 0.68 16.82
C ILE A 57 -30.87 -0.12 17.24
N GLU A 58 -31.03 -1.34 17.72
CA GLU A 58 -29.92 -2.24 18.02
C GLU A 58 -29.09 -2.57 16.78
N GLY A 59 -29.74 -2.87 15.64
CA GLY A 59 -29.04 -3.07 14.37
C GLY A 59 -28.25 -1.85 13.94
N ILE A 60 -28.85 -0.66 14.02
CA ILE A 60 -28.17 0.61 13.73
C ILE A 60 -27.01 0.88 14.68
N PHE A 61 -27.15 0.53 15.96
CA PHE A 61 -26.08 0.70 16.95
C PHE A 61 -24.82 -0.07 16.55
N TYR A 62 -24.97 -1.30 16.05
CA TYR A 62 -23.87 -2.13 15.60
C TYR A 62 -23.28 -1.72 14.24
N LEU A 63 -23.99 -0.95 13.42
CA LEU A 63 -23.41 -0.32 12.22
C LEU A 63 -22.36 0.74 12.58
N GLY A 64 -22.29 1.15 13.84
CA GLY A 64 -21.24 2.00 14.38
C GLY A 64 -21.64 3.47 14.40
N GLY A 65 -20.64 4.33 14.42
CA GLY A 65 -20.79 5.78 14.52
C GLY A 65 -19.47 6.42 14.94
N PRO A 66 -19.43 7.75 15.10
CA PRO A 66 -18.22 8.45 15.53
C PRO A 66 -17.69 7.84 16.83
N GLY A 67 -16.48 7.27 16.79
CA GLY A 67 -15.84 6.64 17.95
C GLY A 67 -16.33 5.23 18.32
N ARG A 68 -17.15 4.57 17.48
CA ARG A 68 -17.62 3.20 17.73
C ARG A 68 -17.08 2.22 16.69
N VAL A 69 -16.73 1.02 17.14
CA VAL A 69 -16.34 -0.09 16.27
C VAL A 69 -17.59 -0.67 15.61
N THR A 70 -17.55 -0.85 14.30
CA THR A 70 -18.63 -1.47 13.54
C THR A 70 -18.58 -2.99 13.68
N ASP A 71 -19.73 -3.59 13.97
CA ASP A 71 -19.93 -5.04 14.09
C ASP A 71 -21.06 -5.49 13.15
N TYR A 72 -20.70 -5.71 11.88
CA TYR A 72 -21.68 -6.08 10.84
C TYR A 72 -22.42 -7.39 11.14
N THR A 73 -21.78 -8.33 11.86
CA THR A 73 -22.39 -9.61 12.22
C THR A 73 -23.55 -9.40 13.20
N LYS A 74 -23.35 -8.56 14.22
CA LYS A 74 -24.42 -8.24 15.18
C LYS A 74 -25.49 -7.35 14.55
N ALA A 75 -25.10 -6.39 13.71
CA ALA A 75 -26.05 -5.56 12.96
C ALA A 75 -26.97 -6.45 12.10
N ARG A 76 -26.39 -7.40 11.37
CA ARG A 76 -27.12 -8.37 10.56
C ARG A 76 -28.08 -9.20 11.40
N SER A 77 -27.61 -9.76 12.52
CA SER A 77 -28.45 -10.57 13.40
C SER A 77 -29.66 -9.79 13.92
N ALA A 78 -29.49 -8.52 14.30
CA ALA A 78 -30.59 -7.69 14.79
C ALA A 78 -31.65 -7.42 13.70
N PHE A 79 -31.21 -7.12 12.47
CA PHE A 79 -32.13 -6.95 11.33
C PHE A 79 -32.80 -8.26 10.91
N ASP A 80 -32.09 -9.39 10.91
CA ASP A 80 -32.67 -10.70 10.61
C ASP A 80 -33.75 -11.10 11.64
N VAL A 81 -33.50 -10.83 12.93
CA VAL A 81 -34.50 -11.06 13.99
C VAL A 81 -35.71 -10.14 13.80
N LEU A 82 -35.50 -8.87 13.45
CA LEU A 82 -36.59 -7.94 13.13
C LEU A 82 -37.47 -8.45 11.99
N LEU A 83 -36.87 -8.86 10.88
CA LEU A 83 -37.61 -9.32 9.70
C LEU A 83 -38.37 -10.63 9.94
N LYS A 84 -37.84 -11.51 10.81
CA LYS A 84 -38.49 -12.78 11.17
C LYS A 84 -39.63 -12.59 12.16
N MET A 85 -39.43 -11.76 13.19
CA MET A 85 -40.39 -11.61 14.29
C MET A 85 -41.48 -10.58 13.99
N HIS A 86 -41.18 -9.57 13.16
CA HIS A 86 -42.06 -8.44 12.86
C HIS A 86 -42.17 -8.17 11.35
N PRO A 87 -42.78 -9.08 10.57
CA PRO A 87 -42.86 -8.95 9.11
C PRO A 87 -43.65 -7.73 8.64
N GLU A 88 -44.60 -7.24 9.43
CA GLU A 88 -45.43 -6.06 9.12
C GLU A 88 -44.84 -4.75 9.68
N SER A 89 -43.60 -4.77 10.21
CA SER A 89 -42.98 -3.57 10.77
C SER A 89 -42.72 -2.51 9.71
N LYS A 90 -42.92 -1.24 10.09
CA LYS A 90 -42.52 -0.07 9.28
C LYS A 90 -41.02 -0.03 8.97
N TRP A 91 -40.21 -0.72 9.76
CA TRP A 91 -38.75 -0.78 9.60
C TRP A 91 -38.30 -1.85 8.61
N ARG A 92 -39.20 -2.75 8.18
CA ARG A 92 -38.88 -3.91 7.33
C ARG A 92 -38.06 -3.53 6.09
N THR A 93 -38.59 -2.64 5.27
CA THR A 93 -37.93 -2.23 4.01
C THR A 93 -36.55 -1.66 4.25
N LEU A 94 -36.40 -0.83 5.30
CA LEU A 94 -35.13 -0.23 5.64
C LEU A 94 -34.13 -1.27 6.14
N SER A 95 -34.56 -2.22 6.96
CA SER A 95 -33.74 -3.35 7.40
C SER A 95 -33.28 -4.23 6.23
N GLU A 96 -34.15 -4.53 5.26
CA GLU A 96 -33.78 -5.28 4.05
C GLU A 96 -32.71 -4.55 3.23
N VAL A 97 -32.85 -3.23 3.06
CA VAL A 97 -31.85 -2.40 2.35
C VAL A 97 -30.52 -2.38 3.10
N LEU A 98 -30.55 -2.21 4.43
CA LEU A 98 -29.34 -2.19 5.26
C LEU A 98 -28.63 -3.55 5.23
N LEU A 99 -29.35 -4.66 5.22
CA LEU A 99 -28.76 -6.00 5.07
C LEU A 99 -28.02 -6.14 3.73
N ARG A 100 -28.62 -5.71 2.62
CA ARG A 100 -27.96 -5.72 1.31
C ARG A 100 -26.70 -4.84 1.30
N LEU A 101 -26.77 -3.66 1.92
CA LEU A 101 -25.63 -2.77 2.01
C LEU A 101 -24.48 -3.37 2.83
N ILE A 102 -24.81 -4.07 3.93
CA ILE A 102 -23.81 -4.82 4.72
C ILE A 102 -23.13 -5.87 3.83
N ASP A 103 -23.90 -6.64 3.06
CA ASP A 103 -23.36 -7.66 2.15
C ASP A 103 -22.42 -7.06 1.10
N GLU A 104 -22.84 -5.99 0.43
CA GLU A 104 -22.04 -5.29 -0.57
C GLU A 104 -20.76 -4.70 0.03
N MET A 105 -20.84 -4.13 1.23
CA MET A 105 -19.67 -3.57 1.93
C MET A 105 -18.68 -4.65 2.33
N GLN A 106 -19.14 -5.79 2.85
CA GLN A 106 -18.27 -6.91 3.22
C GLN A 106 -17.60 -7.53 1.99
N LEU A 107 -18.33 -7.65 0.89
CA LEU A 107 -17.78 -8.11 -0.39
C LEU A 107 -16.70 -7.14 -0.91
N CYS A 108 -16.98 -5.84 -0.88
CA CYS A 108 -16.03 -4.79 -1.27
C CYS A 108 -14.78 -4.81 -0.38
N GLN A 109 -14.95 -4.98 0.94
CA GLN A 109 -13.83 -5.08 1.88
C GLN A 109 -12.94 -6.30 1.58
N ALA A 110 -13.53 -7.47 1.36
CA ALA A 110 -12.79 -8.68 1.01
C ALA A 110 -12.00 -8.50 -0.29
N LYS A 111 -12.63 -7.89 -1.30
CA LYS A 111 -11.97 -7.56 -2.57
C LYS A 111 -10.81 -6.59 -2.37
N ASN A 112 -10.98 -5.53 -1.59
CA ASN A 112 -9.92 -4.56 -1.32
C ASN A 112 -8.72 -5.19 -0.61
N VAL A 113 -8.95 -6.13 0.32
CA VAL A 113 -7.87 -6.89 0.96
C VAL A 113 -7.12 -7.73 -0.05
N SER A 114 -7.82 -8.46 -0.92
CA SER A 114 -7.23 -9.25 -2.01
C SER A 114 -6.42 -8.38 -2.98
N ASP A 115 -7.00 -7.27 -3.44
CA ASP A 115 -6.34 -6.35 -4.37
C ASP A 115 -5.07 -5.75 -3.76
N ARG A 116 -5.11 -5.41 -2.46
CA ARG A 116 -3.93 -4.94 -1.73
C ARG A 116 -2.82 -5.98 -1.67
N MET A 117 -3.16 -7.25 -1.42
CA MET A 117 -2.18 -8.36 -1.43
C MET A 117 -1.54 -8.54 -2.82
N LEU A 118 -2.33 -8.40 -3.89
CA LEU A 118 -1.82 -8.48 -5.26
C LEU A 118 -0.87 -7.32 -5.59
N ILE A 119 -1.20 -6.10 -5.16
CA ILE A 119 -0.33 -4.93 -5.34
C ILE A 119 0.99 -5.12 -4.58
N GLU A 120 0.94 -5.56 -3.32
CA GLU A 120 2.14 -5.80 -2.52
C GLU A 120 3.06 -6.86 -3.15
N LYS A 121 2.47 -7.94 -3.67
CA LYS A 121 3.22 -8.98 -4.39
C LYS A 121 3.86 -8.42 -5.67
N ALA A 122 3.10 -7.67 -6.46
CA ALA A 122 3.60 -7.07 -7.70
C ALA A 122 4.74 -6.07 -7.42
N ASP A 123 4.64 -5.28 -6.36
CA ASP A 123 5.69 -4.35 -5.94
C ASP A 123 6.95 -5.09 -5.47
N ALA A 124 6.81 -6.21 -4.74
CA ALA A 124 7.92 -7.05 -4.33
C ALA A 124 8.65 -7.67 -5.54
N ASP A 125 7.89 -8.22 -6.50
CA ASP A 125 8.44 -8.82 -7.72
C ASP A 125 9.12 -7.76 -8.60
N ARG A 126 8.53 -6.56 -8.72
CA ARG A 126 9.16 -5.42 -9.41
C ARG A 126 10.46 -5.00 -8.73
N GLY A 127 10.53 -5.05 -7.40
CA GLY A 127 11.73 -4.79 -6.62
C GLY A 127 12.88 -5.74 -6.99
N LYS A 128 12.60 -7.06 -6.99
CA LYS A 128 13.58 -8.09 -7.38
C LYS A 128 14.07 -7.93 -8.80
N LEU A 129 13.15 -7.73 -9.75
CA LEU A 129 13.51 -7.57 -11.16
C LEU A 129 14.37 -6.33 -11.39
N ARG A 130 14.13 -5.26 -10.63
CA ARG A 130 14.97 -4.06 -10.67
C ARG A 130 16.38 -4.33 -10.15
N GLU A 131 16.51 -5.08 -9.07
CA GLU A 131 17.81 -5.46 -8.50
C GLU A 131 18.61 -6.34 -9.47
N GLU A 132 17.97 -7.37 -10.05
CA GLU A 132 18.57 -8.22 -11.08
C GLU A 132 19.01 -7.40 -12.31
N ASN A 133 18.19 -6.44 -12.75
CA ASN A 133 18.52 -5.57 -13.87
C ASN A 133 19.76 -4.71 -13.58
N GLU A 134 19.86 -4.15 -12.37
CA GLU A 134 21.04 -3.38 -11.96
C GLU A 134 22.29 -4.26 -11.83
N GLN A 135 22.14 -5.50 -11.37
CA GLN A 135 23.23 -6.48 -11.31
C GLN A 135 23.73 -6.83 -12.72
N LEU A 136 22.82 -7.15 -13.64
CA LEU A 136 23.16 -7.45 -15.04
C LEU A 136 23.84 -6.26 -15.73
N LYS A 137 23.39 -5.02 -15.47
CA LYS A 137 24.07 -3.82 -15.99
C LYS A 137 25.51 -3.71 -15.52
N LYS A 138 25.79 -4.03 -14.25
CA LYS A 138 27.16 -4.01 -13.72
C LYS A 138 28.01 -5.09 -14.37
N GLU A 139 27.46 -6.29 -14.54
CA GLU A 139 28.15 -7.39 -15.20
C GLU A 139 28.48 -7.06 -16.66
N VAL A 140 27.53 -6.51 -17.42
CA VAL A 140 27.75 -6.07 -18.80
C VAL A 140 28.88 -5.05 -18.88
N ARG A 141 28.91 -4.04 -18.00
CA ARG A 141 30.00 -3.05 -17.97
C ARG A 141 31.35 -3.69 -17.68
N LEU A 142 31.39 -4.59 -16.70
CA LEU A 142 32.63 -5.27 -16.33
C LEU A 142 33.14 -6.19 -17.46
N LEU A 143 32.24 -6.86 -18.19
CA LEU A 143 32.63 -7.63 -19.36
C LEU A 143 33.11 -6.74 -20.50
N ASP A 144 32.46 -5.60 -20.75
CA ASP A 144 32.87 -4.64 -21.77
C ASP A 144 34.27 -4.08 -21.46
N ASP A 145 34.53 -3.67 -20.22
CA ASP A 145 35.84 -3.19 -19.78
C ASP A 145 36.94 -4.24 -19.99
N LYS A 146 36.66 -5.51 -19.64
CA LYS A 146 37.58 -6.63 -19.86
C LYS A 146 37.84 -6.86 -21.34
N PHE A 147 36.77 -6.86 -22.15
CA PHE A 147 36.87 -7.06 -23.58
C PHE A 147 37.70 -5.95 -24.24
N GLN A 148 37.48 -4.69 -23.88
CA GLN A 148 38.28 -3.56 -24.37
C GLN A 148 39.75 -3.66 -23.96
N ALA A 149 40.03 -4.09 -22.73
CA ALA A 149 41.40 -4.31 -22.27
C ALA A 149 42.11 -5.42 -23.04
N GLU A 150 41.45 -6.55 -23.28
CA GLU A 150 41.98 -7.66 -24.09
C GLU A 150 42.19 -7.25 -25.54
N MET A 151 41.24 -6.53 -26.15
CA MET A 151 41.37 -6.00 -27.51
C MET A 151 42.57 -5.06 -27.64
N THR A 152 42.77 -4.17 -26.66
CA THR A 152 43.91 -3.26 -26.64
C THR A 152 45.23 -4.02 -26.52
N LYS A 153 45.28 -5.02 -25.63
CA LYS A 153 46.47 -5.88 -25.45
C LYS A 153 46.80 -6.64 -26.73
N LEU A 154 45.81 -7.26 -27.36
CA LEU A 154 45.99 -8.02 -28.60
C LEU A 154 46.45 -7.10 -29.75
N HIS A 155 45.91 -5.88 -29.82
CA HIS A 155 46.35 -4.89 -30.80
C HIS A 155 47.82 -4.50 -30.60
N GLN A 156 48.23 -4.25 -29.35
CA GLN A 156 49.63 -3.95 -29.03
C GLN A 156 50.57 -5.11 -29.37
N GLU A 157 50.20 -6.34 -29.03
CA GLU A 157 50.97 -7.54 -29.37
C GLU A 157 51.10 -7.70 -30.90
N ASN A 158 50.02 -7.45 -31.65
CA ASN A 158 50.03 -7.53 -33.11
C ASN A 158 50.98 -6.48 -33.73
N GLU A 159 50.95 -5.24 -33.24
CA GLU A 159 51.86 -4.18 -33.68
C GLU A 159 53.32 -4.49 -33.33
N GLN A 160 53.57 -5.11 -32.18
CA GLN A 160 54.91 -5.56 -31.81
C GLN A 160 55.40 -6.67 -32.76
N LEU A 161 54.58 -7.69 -33.01
CA LEU A 161 54.91 -8.78 -33.93
C LEU A 161 55.18 -8.28 -35.35
N LYS A 162 54.45 -7.27 -35.84
CA LYS A 162 54.73 -6.64 -37.14
C LYS A 162 56.12 -6.02 -37.19
N LYS A 163 56.54 -5.31 -36.14
CA LYS A 163 57.88 -4.72 -36.03
C LYS A 163 58.95 -5.80 -36.01
N ASP A 164 58.73 -6.86 -35.23
CA ASP A 164 59.67 -7.97 -35.11
C ASP A 164 59.85 -8.71 -36.45
N ILE A 165 58.75 -8.96 -37.19
CA ILE A 165 58.80 -9.51 -38.54
C ILE A 165 59.61 -8.62 -39.48
N GLN A 166 59.44 -7.31 -39.42
CA GLN A 166 60.18 -6.39 -40.27
C GLN A 166 61.68 -6.34 -39.93
N LEU A 167 62.03 -6.42 -38.65
CA LEU A 167 63.41 -6.54 -38.20
C LEU A 167 64.04 -7.84 -38.72
N LEU A 168 63.35 -8.97 -38.59
CA LEU A 168 63.82 -10.27 -39.07
C LEU A 168 64.09 -10.24 -40.58
N LYS A 169 63.18 -9.67 -41.38
CA LYS A 169 63.38 -9.48 -42.83
C LYS A 169 64.63 -8.66 -43.15
N ASN A 170 64.87 -7.59 -42.39
CA ASN A 170 66.06 -6.76 -42.59
C ASN A 170 67.36 -7.53 -42.26
N LEU A 171 67.36 -8.32 -41.19
CA LEU A 171 68.49 -9.16 -40.80
C LEU A 171 68.76 -10.26 -41.84
N GLU A 172 67.71 -10.88 -42.37
CA GLU A 172 67.81 -11.87 -43.43
C GLU A 172 68.48 -11.29 -44.70
N ILE A 173 68.08 -10.09 -45.12
CA ILE A 173 68.72 -9.38 -46.23
C ILE A 173 70.21 -9.11 -45.95
N GLN A 174 70.57 -8.77 -44.72
CA GLN A 174 71.98 -8.53 -44.36
C GLN A 174 72.81 -9.81 -44.38
N LEU A 175 72.24 -10.93 -43.94
CA LEU A 175 72.90 -12.24 -44.00
C LEU A 175 73.14 -12.66 -45.44
N ASP A 176 72.14 -12.56 -46.32
CA ASP A 176 72.26 -12.88 -47.75
C ASP A 176 73.34 -12.01 -48.43
N LYS A 177 73.39 -10.70 -48.11
CA LYS A 177 74.46 -9.81 -48.60
C LYS A 177 75.85 -10.25 -48.16
N ARG A 178 76.01 -10.63 -46.88
CA ARG A 178 77.31 -11.12 -46.37
C ARG A 178 77.70 -12.44 -47.02
N GLU A 179 76.76 -13.36 -47.19
CA GLU A 179 77.02 -14.64 -47.84
C GLU A 179 77.48 -14.46 -49.29
N LYS A 180 76.85 -13.55 -50.04
CA LYS A 180 77.25 -13.19 -51.40
C LYS A 180 78.63 -12.53 -51.49
N MET A 181 79.06 -11.79 -50.47
CA MET A 181 80.40 -11.19 -50.43
C MET A 181 81.51 -12.19 -50.07
N LEU A 182 81.16 -13.33 -49.47
CA LEU A 182 82.10 -14.38 -49.03
C LEU A 182 82.26 -15.52 -50.04
N ARG A 183 81.47 -15.54 -51.12
CA ARG A 183 81.59 -16.46 -52.26
C ARG A 183 82.23 -15.76 -53.44
#